data_AF-A0A4U1CJF1-F1
#
_entry.id   AF-A0A4U1CJF1-F1
#
_cell.length_a   1.000
_cell.length_b   1.000
_cell.length_c   1.000
_cell.angle_alpha   90.00
_cell.angle_beta   90.00
_cell.angle_gamma   90.00
#
_symmetry.space_group_name_H-M   'P 1'
#
loop_
_entity.id
_entity.type
_entity.pdbx_description
1 polymer ?
#
loop_
_entity_poly.entity_id
_entity_poly.type
_entity_poly.pdbx_seq_one_letter_code
_entity_poly.pdbx_strand_id
1 'polypeptide(L)'
;MTQFKLGQLLKNSLRFGFPRFHFWSYMAIRKNLVSWNVSSRSLERKISLITADDNLLIAILWRFYFVNPETGEVLPGQKELPVVEIRKPQSEVYVRLSNSSKTVSVWFALPFEELNEGELNYINALKGALPFRFSSKSWRTYQRSKDDSWFARKLEV
;
A
#
# COMPACT_ATOMS: atom_id res chain seq x y z
N MET A 1 8.94 15.49 20.91
CA MET A 1 9.32 16.44 19.84
C MET A 1 10.80 16.20 19.56
N THR A 2 11.13 15.35 18.59
CA THR A 2 12.53 14.91 18.38
C THR A 2 13.14 15.76 17.27
N GLN A 3 14.03 16.70 17.63
CA GLN A 3 14.91 17.35 16.65
C GLN A 3 15.61 16.25 15.84
N PHE A 4 15.50 16.33 14.51
CA PHE A 4 16.20 15.41 13.62
C PHE A 4 17.70 15.72 13.72
N LYS A 5 18.45 14.94 14.51
CA LYS A 5 19.86 15.19 14.80
C LYS A 5 20.71 14.85 13.58
N LEU A 6 21.61 15.75 13.16
CA LEU A 6 22.55 15.52 12.06
C LEU A 6 23.32 14.20 12.20
N GLY A 7 23.71 13.84 13.42
CA GLY A 7 24.36 12.54 13.70
C GLY A 7 23.49 11.32 13.36
N GLN A 8 22.17 11.41 13.53
CA GLN A 8 21.24 10.34 13.17
C GLN A 8 21.06 10.24 11.65
N LEU A 9 21.07 11.37 10.94
CA LEU A 9 21.07 11.40 9.48
C LEU A 9 22.33 10.73 8.91
N LEU A 10 23.51 11.06 9.44
CA LEU A 10 24.78 10.45 9.02
C LEU A 10 24.79 8.95 9.31
N LYS A 11 24.43 8.54 10.53
CA LYS A 11 24.31 7.13 10.94
C LYS A 11 23.39 6.35 10.00
N ASN A 12 22.23 6.89 9.66
CA ASN A 12 21.27 6.24 8.79
C ASN A 12 21.72 6.25 7.32
N SER A 13 22.44 7.29 6.88
CA SER A 13 22.99 7.34 5.52
C SER A 13 24.07 6.27 5.31
N LEU A 14 24.89 5.98 6.32
CA LEU A 14 25.84 4.86 6.27
C LEU A 14 25.13 3.49 6.17
N ARG A 15 23.97 3.35 6.81
CA ARG A 15 23.20 2.08 6.85
C ARG A 15 22.36 1.85 5.59
N PHE A 16 21.77 2.91 5.06
CA PHE A 16 20.73 2.85 4.03
C PHE A 16 21.11 3.53 2.71
N GLY A 17 22.27 4.19 2.64
CA GLY A 17 22.74 4.90 1.45
C GLY A 17 22.34 6.39 1.46
N PHE A 18 22.28 7.01 0.28
CA PHE A 18 22.00 8.43 0.17
C PHE A 18 20.51 8.76 0.43
N PRO A 19 20.22 9.73 1.31
CA PRO A 19 18.86 10.15 1.60
C PRO A 19 18.25 10.94 0.43
N ARG A 20 16.93 10.84 0.30
CA ARG A 20 16.07 11.75 -0.46
C ARG A 20 15.33 12.67 0.50
N PHE A 21 15.44 13.97 0.25
CA PHE A 21 14.79 15.02 1.03
C PHE A 21 13.49 15.45 0.35
N HIS A 22 12.41 15.49 1.12
CA HIS A 22 11.10 15.92 0.62
C HIS A 22 10.79 17.35 1.07
N PHE A 23 11.40 18.32 0.39
CA PHE A 23 11.24 19.75 0.70
C PHE A 23 9.77 20.21 0.67
N TRP A 24 8.99 19.72 -0.30
CA TRP A 24 7.56 20.03 -0.41
C TRP A 24 6.73 19.47 0.76
N SER A 25 7.13 18.32 1.31
CA SER A 25 6.49 17.79 2.51
C SER A 25 6.78 18.67 3.72
N TYR A 26 7.98 19.23 3.85
CA TYR A 26 8.28 20.17 4.94
C TYR A 26 7.33 21.38 4.92
N MET A 27 7.03 21.94 3.75
CA MET A 27 6.11 23.07 3.64
C MET A 27 4.67 22.72 4.03
N ALA A 28 4.21 21.50 3.72
CA ALA A 28 2.83 21.09 3.99
C ALA A 28 2.57 20.60 5.42
N ILE A 29 3.50 19.84 6.01
CA ILE A 29 3.32 19.19 7.32
C ILE A 29 4.30 19.69 8.40
N ARG A 30 5.13 20.70 8.08
CA ARG A 30 6.21 21.24 8.94
C ARG A 30 7.11 20.16 9.54
N LYS A 31 7.32 19.07 8.79
CA LYS A 31 8.16 17.93 9.18
C LYS A 31 9.16 17.64 8.09
N ASN A 32 10.44 17.57 8.47
CA ASN A 32 11.51 17.13 7.58
C ASN A 32 11.37 15.62 7.35
N LEU A 33 10.75 15.25 6.24
CA LEU A 33 10.72 13.86 5.80
C LEU A 33 11.98 13.55 5.00
N VAL A 34 12.78 12.64 5.55
CA VAL A 34 13.94 12.06 4.89
C VAL A 34 13.62 10.59 4.61
N SER A 35 13.88 10.15 3.39
CA SER A 35 13.62 8.77 2.97
C SER A 35 14.85 8.15 2.34
N TRP A 36 14.99 6.85 2.47
CA TRP A 36 16.05 6.07 1.82
C TRP A 36 15.40 4.97 1.00
N ASN A 37 15.89 4.79 -0.23
CA ASN A 37 15.47 3.65 -1.04
C ASN A 37 16.23 2.42 -0.56
N VAL A 38 15.50 1.39 -0.13
CA VAL A 38 16.07 0.12 0.30
C VAL A 38 15.73 -0.93 -0.76
N SER A 39 16.75 -1.63 -1.27
CA SER A 39 16.54 -2.74 -2.21
C SER A 39 15.88 -3.93 -1.51
N SER A 40 15.04 -4.68 -2.24
CA SER A 40 14.36 -5.89 -1.74
C SER A 40 15.34 -6.91 -1.16
N ARG A 41 16.48 -7.14 -1.81
CA ARG A 41 17.55 -8.07 -1.35
C ARG A 41 18.12 -7.71 0.03
N SER A 42 18.06 -6.43 0.40
CA SER A 42 18.57 -5.95 1.69
C SER A 42 17.47 -5.72 2.73
N LEU A 43 16.21 -5.85 2.34
CA LEU A 43 15.06 -5.47 3.16
C LEU A 43 14.93 -6.36 4.38
N GLU A 44 15.00 -7.69 4.22
CA GLU A 44 14.87 -8.66 5.33
C GLU A 44 15.84 -8.38 6.47
N ARG A 45 17.12 -8.16 6.13
CA ARG A 45 18.18 -7.84 7.11
C ARG A 45 17.97 -6.49 7.81
N LYS A 46 17.26 -5.57 7.14
CA LYS A 46 17.05 -4.19 7.60
C LYS A 46 15.71 -3.99 8.32
N ILE A 47 14.76 -4.90 8.15
CA ILE A 47 13.46 -4.86 8.84
C ILE A 47 13.67 -4.83 10.35
N SER A 48 14.46 -5.75 10.90
CA SER A 48 14.71 -5.84 12.34
C SER A 48 15.30 -4.54 12.91
N LEU A 49 16.27 -3.95 12.20
CA LEU A 49 16.91 -2.70 12.58
C LEU A 49 15.93 -1.52 12.59
N ILE A 50 15.00 -1.50 11.64
CA ILE A 50 14.02 -0.42 11.54
C ILE A 50 12.89 -0.62 12.56
N THR A 51 12.42 -1.84 12.77
CA THR A 51 11.40 -2.12 13.78
C THR A 51 11.91 -1.95 15.21
N ALA A 52 13.22 -1.93 15.44
CA ALA A 52 13.82 -1.68 16.75
C ALA A 52 14.12 -0.19 17.05
N ASP A 53 13.97 0.72 16.07
CA ASP A 53 14.20 2.16 16.25
C ASP A 53 12.88 2.92 16.17
N ASP A 54 12.49 3.60 17.24
CA ASP A 54 11.24 4.38 17.33
C ASP A 54 11.12 5.51 16.31
N ASN A 55 12.25 5.96 15.75
CA ASN A 55 12.28 7.06 14.80
C ASN A 55 12.26 6.59 13.34
N LEU A 56 12.32 5.28 13.10
CA LEU A 56 12.34 4.71 11.77
C LEU A 56 11.00 4.06 11.44
N LEU A 57 10.64 4.15 10.17
CA LEU A 57 9.53 3.41 9.60
C LEU A 57 9.94 2.84 8.25
N ILE A 58 9.44 1.65 7.95
CA ILE A 58 9.43 1.08 6.60
C ILE A 58 8.05 1.36 6.00
N ALA A 59 8.04 1.84 4.77
CA ALA A 59 6.86 1.89 3.94
C ALA A 59 7.16 1.14 2.63
N ILE A 60 6.38 0.11 2.35
CA ILE A 60 6.45 -0.68 1.12
C ILE A 60 5.15 -0.44 0.38
N LEU A 61 5.27 0.03 -0.87
CA LEU A 61 4.15 0.16 -1.79
C LEU A 61 4.41 -0.77 -2.96
N TRP A 62 3.54 -1.75 -3.14
CA TRP A 62 3.57 -2.64 -4.29
C TRP A 62 2.29 -2.46 -5.09
N ARG A 63 2.43 -2.08 -6.35
CA ARG A 63 1.33 -1.96 -7.31
C ARG A 63 1.41 -3.08 -8.33
N PHE A 64 0.27 -3.65 -8.70
CA PHE A 64 0.23 -4.82 -9.57
C PHE A 64 -1.09 -4.88 -10.36
N TYR A 65 -1.07 -5.70 -11.40
CA TYR A 65 -2.25 -6.17 -12.11
C TYR A 65 -2.47 -7.64 -11.80
N PHE A 66 -3.73 -8.07 -11.79
CA PHE A 66 -4.08 -9.48 -11.76
C PHE A 66 -3.70 -10.12 -13.09
N VAL A 67 -3.15 -11.34 -13.02
CA VAL A 67 -2.74 -12.11 -14.20
C VAL A 67 -3.44 -13.45 -14.18
N ASN A 68 -3.73 -13.99 -15.35
CA ASN A 68 -4.10 -15.39 -15.49
C ASN A 68 -2.86 -16.24 -15.11
N PRO A 69 -2.95 -17.16 -14.13
CA PRO A 69 -1.81 -17.94 -13.66
C PRO A 69 -1.29 -18.94 -14.71
N GLU A 70 -2.13 -19.40 -15.64
CA GLU A 70 -1.76 -20.35 -16.69
C GLU A 70 -1.05 -19.67 -17.85
N THR A 71 -1.55 -18.51 -18.28
CA THR A 71 -1.02 -17.79 -19.46
C THR A 71 -0.02 -16.70 -19.08
N GLY A 72 0.00 -16.26 -17.82
CA GLY A 72 0.77 -15.10 -17.34
C GLY A 72 0.24 -13.75 -17.85
N GLU A 73 -0.84 -13.75 -18.63
CA GLU A 73 -1.39 -12.55 -19.23
C GLU A 73 -2.18 -11.72 -18.22
N VAL A 74 -2.09 -10.40 -18.33
CA VAL A 74 -2.88 -9.47 -17.52
C VAL A 74 -4.37 -9.66 -17.82
N LEU A 75 -5.19 -9.80 -16.78
CA LEU A 75 -6.65 -9.90 -16.99
C LEU A 75 -7.15 -8.64 -17.73
N PRO A 76 -8.05 -8.80 -18.72
CA PRO A 76 -8.50 -7.70 -19.57
C PRO A 76 -9.23 -6.62 -18.77
N GLY A 77 -9.24 -5.39 -19.29
CA GLY A 77 -9.99 -4.28 -18.71
C GLY A 77 -9.31 -3.57 -17.53
N GLN A 78 -8.16 -4.04 -17.06
CA GLN A 78 -7.48 -3.48 -15.88
C GLN A 78 -6.78 -2.13 -16.12
N LYS A 79 -6.43 -1.79 -17.37
CA LYS A 79 -5.82 -0.49 -17.70
C LYS A 79 -6.87 0.59 -17.90
N GLU A 80 -8.07 0.15 -18.26
CA GLU A 80 -9.24 0.96 -18.58
C GLU A 80 -10.08 1.27 -17.32
N LEU A 81 -9.70 0.71 -16.16
CA LEU A 81 -10.39 0.93 -14.90
C LEU A 81 -10.40 2.43 -14.54
N PRO A 82 -11.56 2.96 -14.13
CA PRO A 82 -11.68 4.34 -13.72
C PRO A 82 -10.85 4.60 -12.46
N VAL A 83 -10.17 5.73 -12.45
CA VAL A 83 -9.32 6.14 -11.34
C VAL A 83 -10.20 6.73 -10.23
N VAL A 84 -10.69 5.85 -9.33
CA VAL A 84 -11.50 6.23 -8.15
C VAL A 84 -10.76 7.24 -7.27
N GLU A 85 -9.46 7.05 -7.11
CA GLU A 85 -8.56 7.94 -6.39
C GLU A 85 -7.29 8.09 -7.22
N ILE A 86 -6.90 9.33 -7.56
CA ILE A 86 -5.73 9.62 -8.44
C ILE A 86 -4.45 8.89 -7.97
N ARG A 87 -4.35 8.64 -6.66
CA ARG A 87 -3.20 7.96 -6.04
C ARG A 87 -3.24 6.44 -6.14
N LYS A 88 -4.37 5.84 -6.52
CA LYS A 88 -4.62 4.39 -6.57
C LYS A 88 -5.25 3.95 -7.91
N PRO A 89 -4.56 4.15 -9.03
CA PRO A 89 -5.08 3.78 -10.35
C PRO A 89 -5.12 2.26 -10.62
N GLN A 90 -4.55 1.45 -9.73
CA GLN A 90 -4.40 -0.01 -9.91
C GLN A 90 -4.43 -0.71 -8.54
N SER A 91 -4.45 -2.05 -8.55
CA SER A 91 -4.34 -2.83 -7.32
C SER A 91 -3.02 -2.55 -6.60
N GLU A 92 -3.08 -2.42 -5.29
CA GLU A 92 -1.90 -2.15 -4.47
C GLU A 92 -1.95 -2.80 -3.09
N VAL A 93 -0.76 -3.18 -2.62
CA VAL A 93 -0.50 -3.54 -1.22
C VAL A 93 0.42 -2.46 -0.65
N TYR A 94 -0.04 -1.82 0.41
CA TYR A 94 0.73 -0.87 1.19
C TYR A 94 0.99 -1.44 2.58
N VAL A 95 2.27 -1.55 2.94
CA VAL A 95 2.71 -2.00 4.26
C VAL A 95 3.51 -0.89 4.91
N ARG A 96 3.13 -0.53 6.14
CA ARG A 96 3.87 0.39 6.98
C ARG A 96 4.21 -0.27 8.30
N LEU A 97 5.50 -0.33 8.62
CA LEU A 97 6.02 -0.92 9.85
C LEU A 97 6.86 0.11 10.59
N SER A 98 6.60 0.29 11.87
CA SER A 98 7.46 0.97 12.83
C SER A 98 7.51 0.16 14.12
N ASN A 99 8.31 0.59 15.10
CA ASN A 99 8.33 -0.07 16.41
C ASN A 99 6.93 -0.07 17.06
N SER A 100 6.24 1.07 16.99
CA SER A 100 4.94 1.30 17.65
C SER A 100 3.71 0.94 16.82
N SER A 101 3.83 0.76 15.50
CA SER A 101 2.67 0.59 14.63
C SER A 101 2.96 -0.31 13.44
N LYS A 102 1.96 -1.14 13.11
CA LYS A 102 1.97 -2.01 11.93
C LYS A 102 0.66 -1.78 11.20
N THR A 103 0.75 -1.29 9.97
CA THR A 103 -0.41 -1.04 9.12
C THR A 103 -0.22 -1.78 7.82
N VAL A 104 -1.23 -2.54 7.43
CA VAL A 104 -1.35 -3.11 6.09
C VAL A 104 -2.64 -2.59 5.49
N SER A 105 -2.56 -2.04 4.30
CA SER A 105 -3.71 -1.62 3.50
C SER A 105 -3.61 -2.30 2.15
N VAL A 106 -4.72 -2.87 1.69
CA VAL A 106 -4.80 -3.53 0.40
C VAL A 106 -5.96 -2.94 -0.37
N TRP A 107 -5.70 -2.65 -1.63
CA TRP A 107 -6.66 -2.14 -2.58
C TRP A 107 -6.65 -3.06 -3.79
N PHE A 108 -7.81 -3.60 -4.16
CA PHE A 108 -7.96 -4.40 -5.36
C PHE A 108 -8.85 -3.66 -6.33
N ALA A 109 -8.32 -3.40 -7.52
CA ALA A 109 -9.05 -2.85 -8.64
C ALA A 109 -9.40 -4.04 -9.57
N LEU A 110 -10.66 -4.49 -9.51
CA LEU A 110 -11.15 -5.63 -10.27
C LEU A 110 -12.07 -5.14 -11.40
N PRO A 111 -11.95 -5.69 -12.63
CA PRO A 111 -12.77 -5.31 -13.78
C PRO A 111 -14.14 -6.01 -13.76
N PHE A 112 -14.83 -5.97 -12.62
CA PHE A 112 -16.17 -6.53 -12.48
C PHE A 112 -17.20 -5.44 -12.73
N GLU A 113 -18.06 -5.67 -13.73
CA GLU A 113 -19.17 -4.76 -14.03
C GLU A 113 -20.27 -4.87 -12.97
N GLU A 114 -20.59 -6.10 -12.54
CA GLU A 114 -21.50 -6.41 -11.45
C GLU A 114 -20.91 -7.49 -10.53
N LEU A 115 -21.44 -7.59 -9.30
CA LEU A 115 -21.06 -8.64 -8.35
C LEU A 115 -22.16 -9.71 -8.33
N ASN A 116 -21.99 -10.75 -9.13
CA ASN A 116 -22.76 -11.99 -9.03
C ASN A 116 -22.09 -12.98 -8.07
N GLU A 117 -22.70 -14.15 -7.90
CA GLU A 117 -22.23 -15.19 -6.98
C GLU A 117 -20.79 -15.66 -7.31
N GLY A 118 -20.43 -15.72 -8.59
CA GLY A 118 -19.10 -16.07 -9.07
C GLY A 118 -18.03 -15.06 -8.63
N GLU A 119 -18.24 -13.77 -8.85
CA GLU A 119 -17.25 -12.76 -8.41
C GLU A 119 -17.17 -12.66 -6.89
N LEU A 120 -18.28 -12.85 -6.17
CA LEU A 120 -18.29 -12.91 -4.71
C LEU A 120 -17.46 -14.10 -4.20
N ASN A 121 -17.61 -15.27 -4.81
CA ASN A 121 -16.81 -16.45 -4.50
C ASN A 121 -15.32 -16.22 -4.78
N TYR A 122 -14.99 -15.59 -5.92
CA TYR A 122 -13.60 -15.19 -6.22
C TYR A 122 -13.04 -14.24 -5.17
N ILE A 123 -13.78 -13.19 -4.79
CA ILE A 123 -13.37 -12.24 -3.76
C ILE A 123 -13.16 -12.95 -2.42
N ASN A 124 -14.01 -13.89 -2.06
CA ASN A 124 -13.87 -14.67 -0.83
C ASN A 124 -12.65 -15.61 -0.84
N ALA A 125 -12.37 -16.26 -1.98
CA ALA A 125 -11.16 -17.04 -2.16
C ALA A 125 -9.91 -16.15 -2.03
N LEU A 126 -9.92 -14.98 -2.67
CA LEU A 126 -8.85 -14.00 -2.58
C LEU A 126 -8.63 -13.52 -1.14
N LYS A 127 -9.70 -13.23 -0.40
CA LYS A 127 -9.65 -12.89 1.04
C LYS A 127 -8.96 -14.00 1.85
N GLY A 128 -9.31 -15.26 1.59
CA GLY A 128 -8.77 -16.42 2.29
C GLY A 128 -7.29 -16.70 1.96
N ALA A 129 -6.83 -16.32 0.77
CA ALA A 129 -5.46 -16.51 0.33
C ALA A 129 -4.48 -15.45 0.86
N LEU A 130 -4.96 -14.34 1.44
CA LEU A 130 -4.09 -13.29 1.93
C LEU A 130 -3.34 -13.74 3.19
N PRO A 131 -2.06 -13.37 3.34
CA PRO A 131 -1.25 -13.74 4.51
C PRO A 131 -1.62 -12.96 5.78
N PHE A 132 -2.71 -12.20 5.76
CA PHE A 132 -3.22 -11.41 6.87
C PHE A 132 -4.74 -11.49 6.92
N ARG A 133 -5.27 -11.57 8.14
CA ARG A 133 -6.71 -11.53 8.38
C ARG A 133 -7.16 -10.08 8.59
N PHE A 134 -8.03 -9.60 7.72
CA PHE A 134 -8.73 -8.35 7.95
C PHE A 134 -10.05 -8.60 8.66
N SER A 135 -10.50 -7.63 9.46
CA SER A 135 -11.87 -7.68 9.97
C SER A 135 -12.84 -7.59 8.78
N SER A 136 -13.98 -8.25 8.87
CA SER A 136 -15.05 -8.13 7.85
C SER A 136 -15.49 -6.67 7.67
N LYS A 137 -15.41 -5.86 8.72
CA LYS A 137 -15.70 -4.41 8.70
C LYS A 137 -14.69 -3.58 7.88
N SER A 138 -13.54 -4.15 7.54
CA SER A 138 -12.46 -3.48 6.81
C SER A 138 -12.61 -3.58 5.28
N TRP A 139 -13.48 -4.46 4.78
CA TRP A 139 -13.71 -4.64 3.36
C TRP A 139 -14.77 -3.66 2.85
N ARG A 140 -14.43 -2.94 1.79
CA ARG A 140 -15.31 -1.99 1.12
C ARG A 140 -15.23 -2.19 -0.37
N THR A 141 -16.37 -2.10 -1.04
CA THR A 141 -16.44 -1.96 -2.50
C THR A 141 -16.67 -0.50 -2.84
N TYR A 142 -16.17 -0.08 -3.99
CA TYR A 142 -16.45 1.24 -4.52
C TYR A 142 -17.40 1.09 -5.68
N GLN A 143 -18.49 1.85 -5.65
CA GLN A 143 -19.49 1.88 -6.70
C GLN A 143 -19.60 3.30 -7.23
N ARG A 144 -19.82 3.40 -8.54
CA ARG A 144 -20.08 4.67 -9.22
C ARG A 144 -21.57 4.97 -9.06
N SER A 145 -21.90 6.17 -8.61
CA SER A 145 -23.26 6.65 -8.48
C SER A 145 -23.81 7.14 -9.82
N LYS A 146 -25.10 7.52 -9.84
CA LYS A 146 -25.75 8.11 -11.02
C LYS A 146 -25.20 9.51 -11.37
N ASP A 147 -24.66 10.22 -10.39
CA ASP A 147 -24.04 11.55 -10.52
C ASP A 147 -22.53 11.51 -10.80
N ASP A 148 -22.00 10.35 -11.18
CA ASP A 148 -20.57 10.15 -11.48
C ASP A 148 -19.63 10.33 -10.28
N SER A 149 -20.15 10.17 -9.06
CA SER A 149 -19.34 10.15 -7.84
C SER A 149 -19.06 8.72 -7.39
N TRP A 150 -17.88 8.48 -6.82
CA TRP A 150 -17.52 7.18 -6.25
C TRP A 150 -17.78 7.17 -4.76
N PHE A 151 -18.52 6.16 -4.28
CA PHE A 151 -18.77 5.99 -2.85
C PHE A 151 -18.40 4.59 -2.39
N ALA A 152 -17.93 4.52 -1.14
CA ALA A 152 -17.56 3.27 -0.51
C ALA A 152 -18.80 2.62 0.12
N ARG A 153 -19.09 1.38 -0.26
CA ARG A 153 -20.10 0.55 0.38
C ARG A 153 -19.42 -0.55 1.19
N LYS A 154 -19.99 -0.87 2.35
CA LYS A 154 -19.54 -2.03 3.11
C LYS A 154 -19.78 -3.27 2.26
N LEU A 155 -18.75 -4.09 2.10
CA LEU A 155 -18.90 -5.35 1.40
C LEU A 155 -19.54 -6.34 2.39
N GLU A 156 -20.86 -6.49 2.29
CA GLU A 156 -21.62 -7.50 3.03
C GLU A 156 -21.49 -8.83 2.27
N VAL A 157 -20.55 -9.67 2.72
CA VAL A 157 -20.46 -11.09 2.36
C VAL A 157 -20.35 -11.89 3.64
#